data_AF-A0AAN9YG28-F1
#
_entry.id   AF-A0AAN9YG28-F1
#
_cell.length_a   1.000
_cell.length_b   1.000
_cell.length_c   1.000
_cell.angle_alpha   90.00
_cell.angle_beta   90.00
_cell.angle_gamma   90.00
#
_symmetry.space_group_name_H-M   'P 1'
#
loop_
_entity.id
_entity.type
_entity.pdbx_description
1 polymer ?
#
loop_
_entity_poly.entity_id
_entity_poly.type
_entity_poly.pdbx_seq_one_letter_code
_entity_poly.pdbx_strand_id
1 'polypeptide(L)'
;MVSKSGHGVLLVSPSLEPVKAIKADIKGEAPTREEEQPRRYDLSAGDFAFVPAWTEHQVLNEGDVGDIVWVVTRSGGEPVQVDLVGWGDARATG
;
A
#
# COMPACT_ATOMS: atom_id res chain seq x y z
N MET A 1 22.09 20.24 -11.89
CA MET A 1 22.28 18.96 -11.19
C MET A 1 21.01 18.15 -11.41
N VAL A 2 21.07 17.05 -12.16
CA VAL A 2 19.88 16.18 -12.37
C VAL A 2 19.71 15.36 -11.10
N SER A 3 18.69 15.68 -10.32
CA SER A 3 18.29 14.85 -9.18
C SER A 3 17.86 13.50 -9.72
N LYS A 4 18.56 12.42 -9.36
CA LYS A 4 18.06 11.07 -9.61
C LYS A 4 16.93 10.85 -8.60
N SER A 5 15.68 10.85 -9.08
CA SER A 5 14.51 10.60 -8.24
C SER A 5 14.39 9.10 -7.97
N GLY A 6 14.18 8.70 -6.72
CA GLY A 6 13.84 7.32 -6.39
C GLY A 6 12.53 6.87 -7.05
N HIS A 7 12.30 5.56 -7.12
CA HIS A 7 11.10 4.97 -7.69
C HIS A 7 10.11 4.62 -6.58
N GLY A 8 9.01 5.36 -6.49
CA GLY A 8 8.02 5.19 -5.43
C GLY A 8 7.01 4.12 -5.76
N VAL A 9 6.58 3.37 -4.75
CA VAL A 9 5.52 2.37 -4.88
C VAL A 9 4.60 2.45 -3.68
N LEU A 10 3.29 2.45 -3.95
CA LEU A 10 2.25 2.29 -2.95
C LEU A 10 1.62 0.90 -3.11
N LEU A 11 1.73 0.08 -2.07
CA LEU A 11 0.98 -1.16 -1.92
C LEU A 11 -0.25 -0.88 -1.07
N VAL A 12 -1.42 -1.35 -1.49
CA VAL A 12 -2.67 -1.21 -0.74
C VAL A 12 -3.30 -2.58 -0.59
N SER A 13 -3.71 -2.96 0.63
CA SER A 13 -4.38 -4.24 0.85
C SER A 13 -5.55 -4.39 -0.12
N PRO A 14 -5.76 -5.60 -0.68
CA PRO A 14 -6.85 -5.80 -1.61
C PRO A 14 -8.16 -5.42 -0.93
N SER A 15 -8.98 -4.61 -1.60
CA SER A 15 -10.38 -4.45 -1.20
C SER A 15 -11.06 -5.79 -1.45
N LEU A 16 -11.03 -6.67 -0.45
CA LEU A 16 -11.98 -7.77 -0.39
C LEU A 16 -13.33 -7.11 -0.14
N GLU A 17 -14.06 -6.82 -1.22
CA GLU A 17 -15.46 -6.42 -1.15
C GLU A 17 -16.14 -7.40 -0.18
N PRO A 18 -16.58 -6.98 1.02
CA PRO A 18 -16.98 -7.91 2.07
C PRO A 18 -18.08 -8.85 1.56
N VAL A 19 -18.97 -8.32 0.73
CA VAL A 19 -20.06 -9.05 0.08
C VAL A 19 -19.55 -10.10 -0.92
N LYS A 20 -18.47 -9.82 -1.65
CA LYS A 20 -17.87 -10.78 -2.60
C LYS A 20 -17.16 -11.90 -1.85
N ALA A 21 -16.39 -11.57 -0.80
CA ALA A 21 -15.73 -12.56 0.05
C ALA A 21 -16.76 -13.50 0.72
N ILE A 22 -17.84 -12.94 1.28
CA ILE A 22 -18.94 -13.73 1.87
C ILE A 22 -19.61 -14.61 0.82
N LYS A 23 -19.86 -14.10 -0.40
CA LYS A 23 -20.48 -14.90 -1.47
C LYS A 23 -19.56 -16.03 -1.96
N ALA A 24 -18.26 -15.81 -2.02
CA ALA A 24 -17.28 -16.81 -2.40
C ALA A 24 -17.23 -17.92 -1.34
N ASP A 25 -17.20 -17.54 -0.06
CA ASP A 25 -17.25 -18.47 1.08
C ASP A 25 -18.54 -19.32 1.08
N ILE A 26 -19.72 -18.68 0.91
CA ILE A 26 -21.02 -19.39 0.78
C ILE A 26 -21.02 -20.38 -0.39
N LYS A 27 -20.30 -20.08 -1.47
CA LYS A 27 -20.19 -20.94 -2.66
C LYS A 27 -19.06 -21.98 -2.57
N GLY A 28 -18.24 -21.95 -1.52
CA GLY A 28 -17.04 -22.79 -1.39
C GLY A 28 -15.93 -22.44 -2.37
N GLU A 29 -15.91 -21.21 -2.88
CA GLU A 29 -14.91 -20.73 -3.83
C GLU A 29 -13.86 -19.91 -3.06
N ALA A 30 -12.61 -20.37 -3.08
CA ALA A 30 -11.52 -19.61 -2.49
C ALA A 30 -11.24 -18.36 -3.36
N PRO A 31 -10.91 -17.20 -2.76
CA PRO A 31 -10.44 -16.06 -3.52
C PRO A 31 -9.19 -16.45 -4.32
N THR A 32 -9.06 -15.88 -5.51
CA THR A 32 -7.89 -16.18 -6.34
C THR A 32 -6.64 -15.56 -5.74
N ARG A 33 -5.47 -16.13 -6.02
CA ARG A 33 -4.18 -15.57 -5.57
C ARG A 33 -3.96 -14.11 -5.98
N GLU A 34 -4.60 -13.66 -7.06
CA GLU A 34 -4.55 -12.27 -7.52
C GLU A 34 -5.43 -11.36 -6.65
N GLU A 35 -6.58 -11.85 -6.19
CA GLU A 35 -7.48 -11.14 -5.27
C GLU A 35 -6.94 -11.02 -3.86
N GLU A 36 -6.01 -11.90 -3.47
CA GLU A 36 -5.32 -11.87 -2.18
C GLU A 36 -4.08 -10.98 -2.17
N GLN A 37 -3.58 -10.56 -3.33
CA GLN A 37 -2.36 -9.74 -3.42
C GLN A 37 -2.66 -8.25 -3.22
N PRO A 38 -1.77 -7.51 -2.51
CA PRO A 38 -1.85 -6.06 -2.46
C PRO A 38 -1.85 -5.45 -3.85
N ARG A 39 -2.71 -4.46 -4.06
CA ARG A 39 -2.68 -3.66 -5.29
C ARG A 39 -1.45 -2.79 -5.27
N ARG A 40 -0.69 -2.85 -6.35
CA ARG A 40 0.54 -2.09 -6.54
C ARG A 40 0.27 -0.86 -7.42
N TYR A 41 0.75 0.29 -6.97
CA TYR A 41 0.69 1.55 -7.70
C TYR A 41 2.08 2.18 -7.74
N ASP A 42 2.64 2.36 -8.93
CA ASP A 42 3.88 3.10 -9.10
C ASP A 42 3.60 4.60 -8.94
N LEU A 43 4.51 5.31 -8.29
CA LEU A 43 4.36 6.71 -7.91
C LEU A 43 5.62 7.48 -8.26
N SER A 44 5.44 8.52 -9.07
CA SER A 44 6.47 9.44 -9.52
C SER A 44 6.29 10.83 -8.90
N ALA A 45 7.32 11.67 -9.03
CA ALA A 45 7.26 13.05 -8.54
C ALA A 45 6.12 13.82 -9.20
N GLY A 46 5.21 14.34 -8.38
CA GLY A 46 4.01 15.06 -8.84
C GLY A 46 2.72 14.23 -8.81
N ASP A 47 2.80 12.93 -8.60
CA ASP A 47 1.62 12.08 -8.44
C ASP A 47 0.97 12.27 -7.08
N PHE A 48 -0.35 12.06 -7.05
CA PHE A 48 -1.15 12.07 -5.83
C PHE A 48 -1.85 10.72 -5.67
N ALA A 49 -1.83 10.20 -4.45
CA ALA A 49 -2.57 9.01 -4.08
C ALA A 49 -3.50 9.33 -2.91
N PHE A 50 -4.66 8.66 -2.89
CA PHE A 50 -5.58 8.70 -1.78
C PHE A 50 -5.73 7.30 -1.19
N VAL A 51 -5.43 7.18 0.10
CA VAL A 51 -5.64 5.95 0.86
C VAL A 51 -6.85 6.16 1.77
N PRO A 52 -7.92 5.34 1.64
CA PRO A 52 -9.07 5.46 2.52
C PRO A 52 -8.72 5.19 3.98
N ALA A 53 -9.53 5.71 4.90
CA ALA A 53 -9.35 5.49 6.33
C ALA A 53 -9.29 3.98 6.66
N TRP A 54 -8.41 3.61 7.60
CA TRP A 54 -8.20 2.23 8.06
C TRP A 54 -7.79 1.23 6.97
N THR A 55 -7.35 1.72 5.82
CA THR A 55 -6.81 0.86 4.77
C THR A 55 -5.34 0.62 5.02
N GLU A 56 -4.96 -0.65 5.14
CA GLU A 56 -3.57 -1.06 5.23
C GLU A 56 -2.84 -0.71 3.92
N HIS A 57 -1.72 0.01 4.04
CA HIS A 57 -0.96 0.52 2.91
C HIS A 57 0.54 0.63 3.24
N GLN A 58 1.40 0.33 2.27
CA GLN A 58 2.86 0.40 2.40
C GLN A 58 3.37 1.35 1.35
N VAL A 59 4.30 2.23 1.74
CA VAL A 59 5.03 3.06 0.79
C VAL A 59 6.46 2.56 0.75
N LEU A 60 6.94 2.22 -0.45
CA LEU A 60 8.26 1.67 -0.70
C LEU A 60 9.04 2.62 -1.63
N ASN A 61 10.35 2.71 -1.39
CA ASN A 61 11.31 3.19 -2.38
C ASN A 61 12.00 1.97 -2.98
N GLU A 62 11.65 1.61 -4.22
CA GLU A 62 12.25 0.50 -4.95
C GLU A 62 13.31 0.97 -5.96
N GLY A 63 13.67 2.25 -5.93
CA GLY A 63 14.72 2.78 -6.79
C GLY A 63 16.10 2.47 -6.24
N ASP A 64 17.01 2.02 -7.11
CA ASP A 64 18.42 1.79 -6.77
C ASP A 64 19.21 3.10 -6.59
N VAL A 65 18.64 4.24 -6.99
CA VAL A 65 19.33 5.53 -6.92
C VAL A 65 18.37 6.65 -6.51
N GLY A 66 18.62 7.22 -5.33
CA GLY A 66 17.98 8.45 -4.84
C GLY A 66 16.93 8.20 -3.75
N ASP A 67 16.75 9.21 -2.92
CA ASP A 67 15.71 9.23 -1.90
C ASP A 67 14.35 9.63 -2.48
N ILE A 68 13.28 9.25 -1.78
CA ILE A 68 11.93 9.73 -2.07
C ILE A 68 11.40 10.46 -0.84
N VAL A 69 10.85 11.65 -1.07
CA VAL A 69 10.18 12.44 -0.05
C VAL A 69 8.69 12.44 -0.33
N TRP A 70 7.91 12.00 0.66
CA TRP A 70 6.46 11.96 0.60
C TRP A 70 5.86 13.00 1.52
N VAL A 71 4.78 13.66 1.08
CA VAL A 71 3.96 14.51 1.94
C VAL A 71 2.67 13.76 2.22
N VAL A 72 2.49 13.33 3.47
CA VAL A 72 1.29 12.63 3.92
C VAL A 72 0.38 13.62 4.65
N THR A 73 -0.83 13.80 4.14
CA THR A 73 -1.88 14.60 4.78
C THR A 73 -2.99 13.70 5.27
N ARG A 74 -3.51 13.97 6.47
CA ARG A 74 -4.59 13.19 7.10
C ARG A 74 -5.62 14.18 7.65
N SER A 75 -6.90 13.88 7.51
CA SER A 75 -7.98 14.66 8.12
C SER A 75 -8.21 14.18 9.56
N GLY A 76 -8.02 15.08 10.54
CA GLY A 76 -8.19 14.76 11.96
C GLY A 76 -7.26 15.58 12.85
N GLY A 77 -7.62 15.76 14.12
CA GLY A 77 -6.81 16.55 15.07
C GLY A 77 -5.53 15.85 15.52
N GLU A 78 -5.50 14.51 15.47
CA GLU A 78 -4.32 13.72 15.82
C GLU A 78 -4.25 12.46 14.94
N PRO A 79 -3.12 12.23 14.25
CA PRO A 79 -2.95 11.07 13.40
C PRO A 79 -2.69 9.81 14.24
N VAL A 80 -3.61 8.85 14.21
CA VAL A 80 -3.35 7.51 14.74
C VAL A 80 -2.72 6.68 13.64
N GLN A 81 -1.52 6.18 13.89
CA GLN A 81 -0.84 5.20 13.05
C GLN A 81 -0.66 3.91 13.84
N VAL A 82 -0.93 2.78 13.18
CA VAL A 82 -0.68 1.44 13.72
C VAL A 82 0.29 0.78 12.76
N ASP A 83 1.52 0.59 13.22
CA ASP A 83 2.52 -0.13 12.43
C ASP A 83 2.18 -1.62 12.46
N LEU A 84 1.94 -2.19 11.28
CA LEU A 84 1.59 -3.59 11.13
C LEU A 84 2.86 -4.44 11.08
N VAL A 85 2.98 -5.39 12.01
CA VAL A 85 4.05 -6.39 11.98
C VAL A 85 3.61 -7.56 11.10
N GLY A 86 4.44 -7.97 10.14
CA GLY A 86 4.19 -9.16 9.33
C GLY A 86 3.29 -8.96 8.11
N TRP A 87 3.02 -7.71 7.73
CA TRP A 87 2.32 -7.40 6.49
C TRP A 87 3.29 -7.56 5.31
N GLY A 88 3.48 -8.81 4.89
CA GLY A 88 4.27 -9.19 3.71
C GLY A 88 5.75 -8.85 3.77
N ASP A 89 6.49 -9.40 4.75
CA ASP A 89 7.93 -9.72 4.75
C ASP A 89 8.92 -8.80 3.96
N ALA A 90 8.68 -7.50 3.89
CA ALA A 90 9.66 -6.52 3.47
C ALA A 90 10.64 -6.35 4.64
N ARG A 91 11.66 -7.21 4.68
CA ARG A 91 12.77 -7.18 5.62
C ARG A 91 13.35 -5.75 5.67
N ALA A 92 12.97 -4.99 6.69
CA ALA A 92 13.82 -3.92 7.20
C ALA A 92 15.00 -4.60 7.90
N THR A 93 16.03 -4.99 7.13
CA THR A 93 17.34 -5.28 7.71
C THR A 93 17.89 -3.97 8.24
N GLY A 94 17.95 -3.86 9.58
CA GLY A 94 18.57 -2.74 10.29
C GLY A 94 20.09 -2.74 10.22
#